data_AF-A0A1Q8JMD6-F1
#
_entry.id   AF-A0A1Q8JMD6-F1
#
_cell.length_a   1.000
_cell.length_b   1.000
_cell.length_c   1.000
_cell.angle_alpha   90.00
_cell.angle_beta   90.00
_cell.angle_gamma   90.00
#
_symmetry.space_group_name_H-M   'P 1'
#
loop_
_entity.id
_entity.type
_entity.pdbx_description
1 polymer ?
#
loop_
_entity_poly.entity_id
_entity_poly.type
_entity_poly.pdbx_seq_one_letter_code
_entity_poly.pdbx_strand_id
1 'polypeptide(L)'
;MATAVLAHPSVLRLDGGPFGSIASYLPGHRVWGVRLGDPVEIAVVGLGVPFAEIADGIAARVRAVLGDDTVDVEVTVADVGGVDPVPSR
;
A
#
# COMPACT_ATOMS: atom_id res chain seq x y z
N MET A 1 7.29 -7.27 -3.05
CA MET A 1 6.78 -5.99 -2.52
C MET A 1 5.27 -6.01 -2.30
N ALA A 2 4.44 -6.04 -3.37
CA ALA A 2 2.98 -6.05 -3.26
C ALA A 2 2.42 -7.06 -2.25
N THR A 3 2.88 -8.32 -2.30
CA THR A 3 2.46 -9.36 -1.35
C THR A 3 2.74 -9.02 0.11
N ALA A 4 3.87 -8.37 0.40
CA ALA A 4 4.23 -7.99 1.77
C ALA A 4 3.34 -6.85 2.30
N VAL A 5 2.99 -5.89 1.43
CA VAL A 5 2.05 -4.81 1.77
C VAL A 5 0.65 -5.37 2.01
N LEU A 6 0.18 -6.25 1.12
CA LEU A 6 -1.14 -6.91 1.25
C LEU A 6 -1.25 -7.84 2.46
N ALA A 7 -0.13 -8.28 3.02
CA ALA A 7 -0.13 -9.07 4.27
C ALA A 7 -0.35 -8.21 5.52
N HIS A 8 -0.40 -6.87 5.40
CA HIS A 8 -0.73 -6.00 6.52
C HIS A 8 -2.24 -6.10 6.84
N PRO A 9 -2.65 -6.33 8.10
CA PRO A 9 -4.06 -6.58 8.45
C PRO A 9 -4.99 -5.40 8.11
N SER A 10 -4.47 -4.17 8.16
CA SER A 10 -5.21 -2.96 7.82
C SER A 10 -5.16 -2.57 6.34
N VAL A 11 -4.66 -3.43 5.43
CA VAL A 11 -4.62 -3.15 3.99
C VAL A 11 -5.67 -4.00 3.27
N LEU A 12 -6.61 -3.34 2.61
CA LEU A 12 -7.68 -4.00 1.88
C LEU A 12 -7.23 -4.40 0.47
N ARG A 13 -6.59 -3.46 -0.23
CA ARG A 13 -6.02 -3.63 -1.56
C ARG A 13 -4.97 -2.56 -1.83
N LEU A 14 -4.16 -2.78 -2.86
CA LEU A 14 -3.32 -1.75 -3.44
C LEU A 14 -4.17 -0.78 -4.27
N ASP A 15 -3.74 0.46 -4.36
CA ASP A 15 -4.37 1.50 -5.17
C ASP A 15 -3.36 2.10 -6.15
N GLY A 16 -3.72 2.23 -7.43
CA GLY A 16 -2.80 2.72 -8.46
C GLY A 16 -2.49 4.21 -8.39
N GLY A 17 -3.14 4.95 -7.47
CA GLY A 17 -3.11 6.40 -7.45
C GLY A 17 -3.85 7.03 -8.65
N PRO A 18 -3.96 8.37 -8.69
CA PRO A 18 -4.61 9.08 -9.78
C PRO A 18 -4.01 8.73 -11.14
N PHE A 19 -4.86 8.36 -12.10
CA PHE A 19 -4.46 7.92 -13.45
C PHE A 19 -3.47 6.75 -13.47
N GLY A 20 -3.36 5.99 -12.37
CA GLY A 20 -2.42 4.89 -12.29
C GLY A 20 -0.96 5.33 -12.18
N SER A 21 -0.69 6.49 -11.57
CA SER A 21 0.65 7.06 -11.45
C SER A 21 1.60 6.23 -10.56
N ILE A 22 1.07 5.42 -9.64
CA ILE A 22 1.84 4.58 -8.72
C ILE A 22 1.77 3.14 -9.23
N ALA A 23 2.78 2.75 -10.00
CA ALA A 23 2.91 1.39 -10.49
C ALA A 23 4.37 1.03 -10.83
N SER A 24 4.65 -0.27 -10.74
CA SER A 24 5.90 -0.87 -11.15
C SER A 24 5.65 -1.80 -12.33
N TYR A 25 6.52 -1.70 -13.35
CA TYR A 25 6.46 -2.53 -14.53
C TYR A 25 7.49 -3.64 -14.41
N LEU A 26 7.03 -4.88 -14.38
CA LEU A 26 7.84 -6.07 -14.36
C LEU A 26 7.75 -6.76 -15.73
N PRO A 27 8.67 -7.67 -16.06
CA PRO A 27 8.55 -8.47 -17.27
C PRO A 27 7.18 -9.18 -17.32
N GLY A 28 6.40 -8.87 -18.35
CA GLY A 28 5.10 -9.49 -18.63
C GLY A 28 3.91 -9.01 -17.80
N HIS A 29 4.09 -8.16 -16.79
CA HIS A 29 2.96 -7.65 -15.99
C HIS A 29 3.27 -6.35 -15.26
N ARG A 30 2.20 -5.67 -14.82
CA ARG A 30 2.26 -4.43 -14.06
C ARG A 30 1.73 -4.67 -12.65
N VAL A 31 2.39 -4.09 -11.66
CA VAL A 31 1.97 -4.09 -10.26
C VAL A 31 1.49 -2.68 -9.91
N TRP A 32 0.22 -2.55 -9.55
CA TRP A 32 -0.39 -1.29 -9.13
C TRP A 32 -0.12 -1.00 -7.65
N GLY A 33 -0.04 0.28 -7.30
CA GLY A 33 0.13 0.76 -5.92
C GLY A 33 1.50 0.53 -5.30
N VAL A 34 2.48 0.17 -6.13
CA VAL A 34 3.89 0.09 -5.75
C VAL A 34 4.70 0.78 -6.83
N ARG A 35 5.49 1.80 -6.49
CA ARG A 35 6.49 2.39 -7.38
C ARG A 35 7.84 2.36 -6.67
N LEU A 36 8.79 1.62 -7.24
CA LEU A 36 10.17 1.62 -6.77
C LEU A 36 10.87 2.90 -7.24
N GLY A 37 11.70 3.49 -6.40
CA GLY A 37 12.35 4.77 -6.62
C GLY A 37 12.97 5.29 -5.33
N ASP A 38 13.26 6.58 -5.32
CA ASP A 38 13.67 7.33 -4.13
C ASP A 38 12.80 8.60 -4.05
N PRO A 39 11.70 8.60 -3.27
CA PRO A 39 11.29 7.55 -2.33
C PRO A 39 10.64 6.33 -3.01
N VAL A 40 10.51 5.23 -2.26
CA VAL A 40 9.61 4.12 -2.61
C VAL A 40 8.18 4.53 -2.28
N GLU A 41 7.29 4.51 -3.25
CA GLU A 41 5.90 4.94 -3.08
C GLU A 41 4.95 3.74 -3.03
N ILE A 42 4.09 3.74 -2.02
CA ILE A 42 3.05 2.74 -1.81
C ILE A 42 1.70 3.46 -1.69
N ALA A 43 0.71 2.99 -2.44
CA ALA A 43 -0.67 3.47 -2.30
C ALA A 43 -1.63 2.30 -2.03
N VAL A 44 -2.50 2.50 -1.03
CA VAL A 44 -3.41 1.47 -0.51
C VAL A 44 -4.80 2.02 -0.24
N VAL A 45 -5.77 1.11 -0.21
CA VAL A 45 -7.03 1.31 0.52
C VAL A 45 -6.88 0.66 1.88
N GLY A 46 -7.06 1.47 2.94
CA GLY A 46 -6.87 1.05 4.32
C GLY A 46 -8.15 0.55 4.99
N LEU A 47 -7.98 -0.08 6.15
CA LEU A 47 -9.03 -0.39 7.11
C LEU A 47 -8.74 0.29 8.43
N GLY A 48 -9.73 1.03 8.93
CA GLY A 48 -9.66 1.66 10.25
C GLY A 48 -8.69 2.85 10.31
N VAL A 49 -8.46 3.29 11.54
CA VAL A 49 -7.65 4.44 11.91
C VAL A 49 -6.82 4.06 13.14
N PRO A 50 -5.64 4.69 13.37
CA PRO A 50 -5.10 5.86 12.66
C PRO A 50 -4.20 5.53 11.46
N PHE A 51 -4.21 6.41 10.44
CA PHE A 51 -3.46 6.21 9.19
C PHE A 51 -1.94 6.21 9.35
N ALA A 52 -1.42 6.95 10.34
CA ALA A 52 0.01 6.97 10.63
C ALA A 52 0.52 5.57 11.01
N GLU A 53 -0.23 4.83 11.85
CA GLU A 53 0.15 3.46 12.23
C GLU A 53 0.11 2.49 11.05
N ILE A 54 -0.85 2.66 10.13
CA ILE A 54 -0.91 1.89 8.89
C ILE A 54 0.31 2.21 8.02
N ALA A 55 0.62 3.48 7.85
CA ALA A 55 1.77 3.94 7.06
C ALA A 55 3.10 3.41 7.64
N ASP A 56 3.31 3.55 8.94
CA ASP A 56 4.51 3.05 9.62
C ASP A 56 4.64 1.54 9.51
N GLY A 57 3.54 0.81 9.71
CA GLY A 57 3.49 -0.65 9.60
C GLY A 57 3.76 -1.17 8.19
N ILE A 58 3.34 -0.44 7.17
CA ILE A 58 3.66 -0.71 5.76
C ILE A 58 5.13 -0.37 5.48
N ALA A 59 5.60 0.81 5.87
CA ALA A 59 6.96 1.26 5.63
C ALA A 59 8.00 0.31 6.25
N ALA A 60 7.77 -0.17 7.47
CA ALA A 60 8.61 -1.18 8.11
C ALA A 60 8.68 -2.50 7.31
N ARG A 61 7.55 -2.97 6.77
CA ARG A 61 7.51 -4.17 5.92
C ARG A 61 8.24 -3.98 4.60
N VAL A 62 8.10 -2.81 3.97
CA VAL A 62 8.80 -2.44 2.74
C VAL A 62 10.31 -2.46 2.96
N ARG A 63 10.80 -1.80 4.01
CA ARG A 63 12.23 -1.79 4.39
C ARG A 63 12.75 -3.20 4.67
N ALA A 64 12.00 -4.01 5.40
CA ALA A 64 12.36 -5.40 5.65
C ALA A 64 12.48 -6.24 4.36
N VAL A 65 11.63 -6.00 3.37
CA VAL A 65 11.71 -6.66 2.05
C VAL A 65 12.93 -6.19 1.25
N LEU A 66 13.29 -4.93 1.36
CA LEU A 66 14.46 -4.35 0.67
C LEU A 66 15.77 -4.68 1.39
N GLY A 67 15.72 -5.03 2.68
CA GLY A 67 16.90 -5.26 3.50
C GLY A 67 17.65 -3.96 3.84
N ASP A 68 16.96 -2.82 3.79
CA ASP A 68 17.53 -1.49 4.02
C ASP A 68 16.54 -0.63 4.81
N ASP A 69 16.90 -0.34 6.06
CA ASP A 69 16.10 0.48 6.97
C ASP A 69 16.22 1.99 6.72
N THR A 70 17.14 2.40 5.83
CA THR A 70 17.37 3.82 5.51
C THR A 70 16.56 4.31 4.31
N VAL A 71 15.96 3.41 3.55
CA VAL A 71 15.11 3.76 2.40
C VAL A 71 13.93 4.62 2.84
N ASP A 72 13.73 5.72 2.12
CA ASP A 72 12.54 6.55 2.29
C ASP A 72 11.32 5.86 1.66
N VAL A 73 10.23 5.79 2.42
CA VAL A 73 9.00 5.10 2.01
C VAL A 73 7.83 6.03 2.23
N GLU A 74 7.23 6.49 1.15
CA GLU A 74 6.02 7.29 1.16
C GLU A 74 4.80 6.39 1.03
N VAL A 75 3.89 6.47 2.00
CA VAL A 75 2.67 5.67 2.01
C VAL A 75 1.45 6.58 1.93
N THR A 76 0.65 6.40 0.89
CA THR A 76 -0.64 7.06 0.73
C THR A 76 -1.78 6.09 1.04
N VAL A 77 -2.62 6.44 2.02
CA VAL A 77 -3.92 5.80 2.23
C VAL A 77 -4.94 6.58 1.40
N ALA A 78 -5.25 6.07 0.20
CA ALA A 78 -6.07 6.79 -0.78
C ALA A 78 -7.57 6.76 -0.43
N ASP A 79 -8.00 5.72 0.27
CA ASP A 79 -9.38 5.53 0.71
C ASP A 79 -9.43 4.60 1.93
N VAL A 80 -10.59 4.54 2.59
CA VAL A 80 -10.89 3.63 3.70
C VAL A 80 -12.08 2.74 3.37
N GLY A 81 -11.89 1.44 3.53
CA GLY A 81 -13.01 0.51 3.45
C GLY A 81 -13.92 0.62 4.67
N GLY A 82 -15.23 0.70 4.45
CA GLY A 82 -16.22 0.23 5.41
C GLY A 82 -16.52 -1.24 5.15
N VAL A 83 -16.78 -2.04 6.19
CA VAL A 83 -17.61 -3.22 5.99
C VAL A 83 -19.01 -2.71 5.67
N ASP A 84 -19.48 -2.90 4.44
CA ASP A 84 -20.86 -2.55 4.09
C ASP A 84 -21.79 -3.20 5.14
N PRO A 85 -22.71 -2.44 5.79
CA PRO A 85 -23.73 -3.08 6.59
C PRO A 85 -24.52 -4.00 5.65
N VAL A 86 -24.61 -5.28 6.01
CA VAL A 86 -25.48 -6.25 5.31
C VAL A 86 -26.85 -5.57 5.14
N PRO A 87 -27.36 -5.38 3.91
CA PRO A 87 -28.63 -4.72 3.72
C PRO A 87 -29.71 -5.50 4.48
N SER A 88 -30.33 -4.86 5.47
CA SER A 88 -31.48 -5.41 6.17
C SER A 88 -32.60 -5.62 5.14
N ARG A 89 -32.95 -6.89 4.91
CA ARG A 89 -34.16 -7.28 4.18
C ARG A 89 -35.41 -6.93 4.98
#